data_AF-A0A933TTV2-F1
#
_entry.id   AF-A0A933TTV2-F1
#
_cell.length_a   1.000
_cell.length_b   1.000
_cell.length_c   1.000
_cell.angle_alpha   90.00
_cell.angle_beta   90.00
_cell.angle_gamma   90.00
#
_symmetry.space_group_name_H-M   'P 1'
#
loop_
_entity.id
_entity.type
_entity.pdbx_description
1 polymer ?
#
loop_
_entity_poly.entity_id
_entity_poly.type
_entity_poly.pdbx_seq_one_letter_code
_entity_poly.pdbx_strand_id
1 'polypeptide(L)'
;MSELAFVIAADRGTMIDEKTGEKINWSNCHYLTAYREDADEAVGFKPIKAPLTPECFDIIRKYGMGLYQLDFHTRPGALNKPTLTLVKAEQVGKIDLFELGNYRPKTQSMPGAGMQTPKV
;
A
#
# COMPACT_ATOMS: atom_id res chain seq x y z
N MET A 1 17.90 5.89 -3.44
CA MET A 1 16.97 5.93 -4.60
C MET A 1 15.68 6.51 -4.08
N SER A 2 15.16 7.55 -4.75
CA SER A 2 13.92 8.23 -4.36
C SER A 2 12.80 7.84 -5.31
N GLU A 3 11.64 7.47 -4.79
CA GLU A 3 10.46 7.15 -5.61
C GLU A 3 9.18 7.75 -5.03
N LEU A 4 8.26 8.13 -5.92
CA LEU A 4 6.90 8.48 -5.55
C LEU A 4 6.07 7.20 -5.50
N ALA A 5 5.48 6.91 -4.33
CA ALA A 5 4.72 5.69 -4.11
C ALA A 5 3.44 5.95 -3.31
N PHE A 6 2.45 5.09 -3.48
CA PHE A 6 1.24 5.08 -2.67
C PHE A 6 1.40 4.07 -1.53
N VAL A 7 1.59 4.56 -0.30
CA VAL A 7 1.70 3.72 0.89
C VAL A 7 0.30 3.31 1.32
N ILE A 8 0.06 2.00 1.38
CA ILE A 8 -1.25 1.40 1.69
C ILE A 8 -1.35 0.85 3.13
N ALA A 9 -0.22 0.42 3.71
CA ALA A 9 -0.17 -0.08 5.08
C ALA A 9 1.25 -0.02 5.64
N ALA A 10 1.36 0.00 6.96
CA ALA A 10 2.62 -0.22 7.66
C ALA A 10 2.37 -0.98 8.97
N ASP A 11 3.21 -1.97 9.22
CA ASP A 11 3.11 -2.88 10.36
C ASP A 11 4.42 -2.85 11.15
N ARG A 12 4.31 -2.98 12.48
CA ARG A 12 5.44 -3.15 13.38
C ARG A 12 5.12 -4.25 14.37
N GLY A 13 6.10 -5.08 14.66
CA GLY A 13 5.93 -6.18 15.59
C GLY A 13 7.25 -6.64 16.20
N THR A 14 7.14 -7.68 17.01
CA THR A 14 8.28 -8.32 17.64
C THR A 14 8.22 -9.82 17.40
N MET A 15 9.34 -10.43 17.06
CA MET A 15 9.49 -11.88 16.95
C MET A 15 10.68 -12.34 17.78
N ILE A 16 10.70 -13.61 18.16
CA ILE A 16 11.88 -14.23 18.76
C ILE A 16 12.63 -14.92 17.63
N ASP A 17 13.93 -14.66 17.51
CA ASP A 17 14.80 -15.40 16.60
C ASP A 17 14.92 -16.85 17.08
N GLU A 18 14.51 -17.81 16.27
CA GLU A 18 14.54 -19.23 16.64
C GLU A 18 15.96 -19.78 16.82
N LYS A 19 16.97 -19.12 16.26
CA LYS A 19 18.38 -19.53 16.35
C LYS A 19 19.10 -18.89 17.53
N THR A 20 18.82 -17.63 17.83
CA THR A 20 19.52 -16.88 18.90
C THR A 20 18.70 -16.73 20.18
N GLY A 21 17.39 -16.94 20.12
CA GLY A 21 16.46 -16.67 21.21
C GLY A 21 16.25 -15.17 21.49
N GLU A 22 16.86 -14.29 20.69
CA GLU A 22 16.77 -12.85 20.90
C GLU A 22 15.46 -12.26 20.35
N LYS A 23 14.96 -11.23 21.03
CA LYS A 23 13.78 -10.51 20.58
C LYS A 23 14.15 -9.52 19.47
N ILE A 24 13.65 -9.76 18.27
CA ILE A 24 13.84 -8.91 17.10
C ILE A 24 12.60 -8.03 16.90
N ASN A 25 12.81 -6.72 16.82
CA ASN A 25 11.79 -5.78 16.39
C ASN A 25 11.83 -5.66 14.87
N TRP A 26 10.67 -5.70 14.23
CA TRP A 26 10.55 -5.52 12.79
C TRP A 26 9.50 -4.46 12.46
N SER A 27 9.70 -3.76 11.35
CA SER A 27 8.76 -2.80 10.80
C SER A 27 8.77 -2.93 9.27
N ASN A 28 7.59 -3.06 8.66
CA ASN A 28 7.40 -3.19 7.22
C ASN A 28 6.37 -2.19 6.68
N CYS A 29 6.61 -1.67 5.49
CA CYS A 29 5.70 -0.81 4.73
C CYS A 29 5.23 -1.60 3.52
N HIS A 30 3.95 -1.47 3.20
CA HIS A 30 3.33 -1.94 1.98
C HIS A 30 3.00 -0.73 1.10
N TYR A 31 3.48 -0.72 -0.13
CA TYR A 31 3.26 0.40 -1.06
C TYR A 31 3.05 -0.07 -2.50
N LEU A 32 2.41 0.78 -3.30
CA LEU A 32 2.28 0.66 -4.75
C LEU A 32 3.20 1.68 -5.40
N THR A 33 3.84 1.30 -6.49
CA THR A 33 4.70 2.17 -7.30
C THR A 33 4.39 1.94 -8.77
N ALA A 34 4.78 2.89 -9.63
CA ALA A 34 4.58 2.79 -11.07
C ALA A 34 5.52 1.76 -11.74
N TYR A 35 6.44 1.16 -10.98
CA TYR A 35 7.31 0.09 -11.48
C TYR A 35 6.48 -1.13 -11.85
N ARG A 36 6.18 -1.25 -13.15
CA ARG A 36 5.46 -2.36 -13.74
C ARG A 36 6.11 -2.71 -15.07
N GLU A 37 6.26 -4.00 -15.33
CA GLU A 37 6.50 -4.50 -16.68
C GLU A 37 5.15 -4.54 -17.39
N ASP A 38 4.99 -3.72 -18.41
CA ASP A 38 3.76 -3.68 -19.21
C ASP A 38 3.64 -4.98 -20.02
N ALA A 39 2.75 -5.85 -19.55
CA ALA A 39 2.29 -7.04 -20.26
C ALA A 39 0.80 -6.91 -20.57
N ASP A 40 0.36 -7.49 -21.69
CA ASP A 40 -1.01 -7.41 -22.19
C ASP A 40 -2.06 -7.91 -21.17
N GLU A 41 -1.66 -8.81 -20.26
CA GLU A 41 -2.52 -9.38 -19.22
C GLU A 41 -2.38 -8.71 -17.85
N ALA A 42 -1.53 -7.69 -17.71
CA ALA A 42 -1.33 -7.08 -16.41
C ALA A 42 -2.44 -6.06 -16.10
N VAL A 43 -3.07 -6.19 -14.92
CA VAL A 43 -4.14 -5.30 -14.44
C VAL A 43 -3.78 -4.80 -13.04
N GLY A 44 -3.88 -3.49 -12.82
CA GLY A 44 -3.55 -2.86 -11.53
C GLY A 44 -2.06 -2.84 -11.19
N PHE A 45 -1.76 -2.64 -9.90
CA PHE A 45 -0.41 -2.60 -9.32
C PHE A 45 -0.25 -3.68 -8.25
N LYS A 46 0.93 -4.32 -8.23
CA LYS A 46 1.27 -5.29 -7.19
C LYS A 46 1.86 -4.57 -5.97
N PRO A 47 1.40 -4.86 -4.74
CA PRO A 47 1.99 -4.27 -3.55
C PRO A 47 3.39 -4.81 -3.30
N ILE A 48 4.31 -3.89 -3.01
CA ILE A 48 5.67 -4.16 -2.60
C ILE A 48 5.74 -4.05 -1.08
N LYS A 49 6.41 -5.02 -0.45
CA LYS A 49 6.74 -5.00 0.97
C LYS A 49 8.21 -4.62 1.13
N ALA A 50 8.50 -3.58 1.91
CA ALA A 50 9.86 -3.22 2.27
C ALA A 50 10.01 -3.04 3.78
N PRO A 51 11.13 -3.45 4.38
CA PRO A 51 11.45 -3.05 5.74
C PRO A 51 11.65 -1.54 5.80
N LEU A 52 11.32 -0.93 6.94
CA LEU A 52 11.51 0.50 7.17
C LEU A 52 12.14 0.79 8.52
N THR A 53 12.73 1.98 8.66
CA THR A 53 13.22 2.46 9.95
C THR A 53 12.07 2.88 10.88
N PRO A 54 12.32 2.98 12.20
CA PRO A 54 11.31 3.45 13.15
C PRO A 54 10.77 4.86 12.83
N GLU A 55 11.63 5.76 12.36
CA GLU A 55 11.26 7.14 12.04
C GLU A 55 10.26 7.19 10.87
N CYS A 56 10.49 6.38 9.84
CA CYS A 56 9.54 6.22 8.74
C CYS A 56 8.20 5.65 9.22
N PHE A 57 8.22 4.76 10.22
CA PHE A 57 7.01 4.15 10.74
C PHE A 57 6.17 5.18 11.47
N ASP A 58 6.81 6.02 12.28
CA ASP A 58 6.14 7.07 13.02
C ASP A 58 5.55 8.14 12.08
N ILE A 59 6.21 8.44 10.96
CA ILE A 59 5.67 9.31 9.90
C ILE A 59 4.42 8.68 9.28
N ILE A 60 4.50 7.42 8.82
CA ILE A 60 3.37 6.75 8.18
C ILE A 60 2.21 6.57 9.18
N ARG A 61 2.52 6.29 10.45
CA ARG A 61 1.52 6.20 11.52
C ARG A 61 0.81 7.54 11.76
N LYS A 62 1.54 8.65 11.70
CA LYS A 62 0.97 10.00 11.88
C LYS A 62 0.03 10.38 10.75
N TYR A 63 0.38 10.04 9.51
CA TYR A 63 -0.28 10.55 8.31
C TYR A 63 -1.22 9.55 7.63
N GLY A 64 -1.07 8.26 7.94
CA GLY A 64 -1.86 7.16 7.39
C GLY A 64 -1.50 6.81 5.95
N MET A 65 -2.43 6.15 5.26
CA MET A 65 -2.34 5.85 3.84
C MET A 65 -2.26 7.15 3.01
N GLY A 66 -1.49 7.15 1.92
CA GLY A 66 -1.30 8.34 1.11
C GLY A 66 -0.20 8.21 0.06
N LEU A 67 0.00 9.27 -0.71
CA LEU A 67 1.16 9.42 -1.58
C LEU A 67 2.35 9.92 -0.78
N TYR A 68 3.49 9.27 -0.96
CA TYR A 68 4.74 9.59 -0.28
C TYR A 68 5.90 9.63 -1.26
N GLN A 69 6.83 10.55 -1.00
CA GLN A 69 8.19 10.44 -1.51
C GLN A 69 8.98 9.53 -0.57
N LEU A 70 9.48 8.41 -1.10
CA LEU A 70 10.19 7.38 -0.35
C LEU A 70 11.66 7.35 -0.75
N ASP A 71 12.58 7.32 0.23
CA ASP A 71 14.00 7.08 -0.03
C ASP A 71 14.48 5.77 0.56
N PHE A 72 15.18 5.00 -0.27
CA PHE A 72 15.69 3.68 0.07
C PHE A 72 17.21 3.61 0.08
N HIS A 73 17.73 2.93 1.08
CA HIS A 73 19.15 2.59 1.23
C HIS A 73 19.31 1.08 1.40
N THR A 74 20.38 0.52 0.86
CA THR A 74 20.75 -0.88 1.11
C THR A 74 21.33 -1.00 2.51
N ARG A 75 20.76 -1.88 3.32
CA ARG A 75 21.26 -2.24 4.65
C ARG A 75 21.43 -3.76 4.77
N PRO A 76 22.31 -4.25 5.66
CA PRO A 76 22.37 -5.66 5.97
C PRO A 76 21.02 -6.12 6.55
N GLY A 77 20.37 -7.06 5.88
CA GLY A 77 19.16 -7.73 6.36
C GLY A 77 19.48 -9.09 6.99
N ALA A 78 18.47 -9.96 7.06
CA ALA A 78 18.62 -11.32 7.56
C ALA A 78 19.77 -12.05 6.85
N LEU A 79 20.63 -12.72 7.62
CA LEU A 79 21.81 -13.45 7.12
C LEU A 79 22.79 -12.58 6.32
N ASN A 80 22.94 -11.30 6.66
CA ASN A 80 23.81 -10.33 5.97
C ASN A 80 23.47 -10.13 4.47
N LYS A 81 22.24 -10.47 4.05
CA LYS A 81 21.82 -10.23 2.68
C LYS A 81 21.51 -8.74 2.49
N PRO A 82 22.03 -8.09 1.42
CA PRO A 82 21.71 -6.71 1.12
C PRO A 82 20.19 -6.57 0.93
N THR A 83 19.57 -5.77 1.78
CA THR A 83 18.12 -5.56 1.78
C THR A 83 17.83 -4.08 1.61
N LEU A 84 16.95 -3.76 0.67
CA LEU A 84 16.51 -2.39 0.45
C LEU A 84 15.58 -1.97 1.59
N THR A 85 15.99 -0.97 2.37
CA THR A 85 15.26 -0.48 3.54
C THR A 85 14.81 0.95 3.31
N LEU A 86 13.54 1.24 3.60
CA LEU A 86 12.98 2.58 3.58
C LEU A 86 13.53 3.40 4.75
N VAL A 87 14.31 4.43 4.44
CA VAL A 87 15.00 5.27 5.43
C VAL A 87 14.47 6.69 5.52
N LYS A 88 13.67 7.14 4.54
CA LYS A 88 12.94 8.40 4.61
C LYS A 88 11.57 8.24 3.95
N ALA A 89 10.55 8.80 4.57
CA ALA A 89 9.21 8.92 4.01
C ALA A 89 8.71 10.36 4.21
N GLU A 90 8.14 10.94 3.17
CA GLU A 90 7.56 12.29 3.21
C GLU A 90 6.20 12.26 2.55
N GLN A 91 5.13 12.59 3.29
CA GLN A 91 3.79 12.59 2.71
C GLN A 91 3.65 13.77 1.74
N VAL A 92 3.28 13.49 0.51
CA VAL A 92 3.05 14.50 -0.54
C VAL A 92 1.57 14.65 -0.88
N GLY A 93 0.73 13.65 -0.55
CA GLY A 93 -0.71 13.72 -0.78
C GLY A 93 -1.50 12.80 0.15
N LYS A 94 -2.61 13.31 0.69
CA LYS A 94 -3.57 12.50 1.42
C LYS A 94 -4.58 11.89 0.45
N ILE A 95 -4.89 10.62 0.63
CA ILE A 95 -5.98 9.95 -0.09
C ILE A 95 -6.90 9.35 0.95
N ASP A 96 -8.18 9.70 0.87
CA ASP A 96 -9.23 9.06 1.65
C ASP A 96 -10.06 8.17 0.73
N LEU A 97 -9.84 6.86 0.83
CA LEU A 97 -10.57 5.87 0.02
C LEU A 97 -11.99 5.63 0.55
N PHE A 98 -12.29 6.03 1.79
CA PHE A 98 -13.53 5.65 2.50
C PHE A 98 -14.43 6.83 2.86
N GLU A 99 -13.98 8.09 2.75
CA GLU A 99 -14.87 9.26 2.67
C GLU A 99 -15.71 9.26 1.38
N LEU A 100 -15.30 8.48 0.37
CA LEU A 100 -16.17 8.06 -0.73
C LEU A 100 -17.31 7.12 -0.28
N GLY A 101 -17.46 6.79 1.01
CA GLY A 101 -18.54 5.95 1.54
C GLY A 101 -19.97 6.52 1.37
N ASN A 102 -20.10 7.78 0.95
CA ASN A 102 -21.35 8.33 0.41
C ASN A 102 -21.55 8.06 -1.09
N TYR A 103 -20.67 7.27 -1.73
CA TYR A 103 -20.78 6.85 -3.11
C TYR A 103 -21.98 5.91 -3.25
N ARG A 104 -23.13 6.52 -3.51
CA ARG A 104 -24.30 5.81 -4.03
C ARG A 104 -24.05 5.66 -5.53
N PRO A 105 -23.83 4.43 -6.06
CA PRO A 105 -23.82 4.24 -7.49
C PRO A 105 -25.14 4.82 -8.02
N LYS A 106 -25.07 5.72 -9.01
CA LYS A 106 -26.27 6.15 -9.71
C LYS A 106 -26.89 4.89 -10.30
N THR A 107 -28.03 4.47 -9.78
CA THR A 107 -28.89 3.52 -10.49
C THR A 107 -29.20 4.19 -11.81
N GLN A 108 -28.54 3.77 -12.89
CA GLN A 108 -29.03 4.05 -14.22
C GLN A 108 -30.39 3.35 -14.29
N SER A 109 -31.46 4.12 -14.13
CA SER A 109 -32.78 3.70 -14.58
C SER A 109 -32.66 3.45 -16.08
N MET A 110 -32.60 2.19 -16.49
CA MET A 110 -32.81 1.84 -17.88
C MET A 110 -34.18 2.40 -18.28
N PRO A 111 -34.28 3.24 -19.33
CA PRO A 111 -35.57 3.73 -19.77
C PRO A 111 -36.40 2.57 -20.33
N GLY A 112 -37.49 2.26 -19.62
CA GLY A 112 -38.71 1.68 -20.18
C GLY A 112 -38.62 0.31 -20.86
N ALA A 113 -38.56 -0.78 -20.09
CA ALA A 113 -39.16 -2.04 -20.53
C ALA A 113 -40.68 -1.94 -20.28
N GLY A 114 -41.40 -1.30 -21.22
CA GLY A 114 -42.85 -1.30 -21.25
C GLY A 114 -43.35 -2.73 -21.46
N MET A 115 -43.63 -3.44 -20.37
CA MET A 115 -44.26 -4.75 -20.39
C MET A 115 -45.76 -4.55 -20.65
N GLN A 116 -46.16 -4.56 -21.91
CA GLN A 116 -47.57 -4.73 -22.27
C GLN A 116 -47.97 -6.15 -21.93
N THR A 117 -48.87 -6.31 -20.96
CA THR A 117 -49.58 -7.57 -20.74
C THR A 117 -50.60 -7.79 -21.85
N PRO A 118 -50.70 -8.99 -22.44
CA PRO A 118 -51.79 -9.30 -23.35
C PRO A 118 -53.10 -9.36 -22.55
N LYS A 119 -54.11 -8.63 -23.02
CA LYS A 119 -55.48 -8.77 -22.53
C LYS A 119 -56.00 -10.15 -22.95
N VAL A 120 -56.51 -10.90 -21.97
CA VAL A 120 -57.41 -12.04 -22.18
C VAL A 120 -58.83 -11.51 -22.31
#